data_AF-A0ABD4XE44-F1
#
_entry.id   AF-A0ABD4XE44-F1
#
_cell.length_a   1.000
_cell.length_b   1.000
_cell.length_c   1.000
_cell.angle_alpha   90.00
_cell.angle_beta   90.00
_cell.angle_gamma   90.00
#
_symmetry.space_group_name_H-M   'P 1'
#
loop_
_entity.id
_entity.type
_entity.pdbx_description
1 polymer ?
#
loop_
_entity_poly.entity_id
_entity_poly.type
_entity_poly.pdbx_seq_one_letter_code
_entity_poly.pdbx_strand_id
1 'polypeptide(L)'
;MHLIKKIRGLDALRLCVPTVAHAILLVTCLPGDAFAASCLPPPRPFVPSDSEAARDYADLIRSDFELYIRDIQSYFRCLEEERARAFEEAREVSQDYGRFLELMGE
;
A
#
# COMPACT_ATOMS: atom_id res chain seq x y z
N MET A 1 14.36 34.62 -42.45
CA MET A 1 14.14 34.61 -40.99
C MET A 1 13.11 33.58 -40.49
N HIS A 2 12.43 32.83 -41.37
CA HIS A 2 11.40 31.84 -40.99
C HIS A 2 11.94 30.41 -40.74
N LEU A 3 13.07 30.03 -41.36
CA LEU A 3 13.65 28.69 -41.27
C LEU A 3 14.40 28.42 -39.95
N ILE A 4 15.07 29.43 -39.38
CA ILE A 4 15.84 29.29 -38.13
C ILE A 4 14.90 28.98 -36.93
N LYS A 5 13.69 29.54 -36.93
CA LYS A 5 12.69 29.33 -35.88
C LYS A 5 12.13 27.89 -35.87
N LYS A 6 12.05 27.26 -37.05
CA LYS A 6 11.52 25.90 -37.24
C LYS A 6 12.51 24.82 -36.79
N ILE A 7 13.81 25.02 -37.02
CA ILE A 7 14.88 24.12 -36.58
C ILE A 7 14.96 24.15 -35.04
N ARG A 8 14.97 25.34 -34.44
CA ARG A 8 14.96 25.51 -32.96
C ARG A 8 13.76 24.86 -32.27
N GLY A 9 12.59 24.87 -32.92
CA GLY A 9 11.37 24.24 -32.38
C GLY A 9 11.38 22.72 -32.47
N LEU A 10 12.03 22.16 -33.50
CA LEU A 10 12.15 20.71 -33.68
C LEU A 10 13.17 20.11 -32.70
N ASP A 11 14.29 20.80 -32.49
CA ASP A 11 15.35 20.37 -31.56
C ASP A 11 14.90 20.44 -30.11
N ALA A 12 14.14 21.47 -29.72
CA ALA A 12 13.54 21.58 -28.39
C ALA A 12 12.51 20.46 -28.11
N LEU A 13 11.72 20.08 -29.12
CA LEU A 13 10.76 18.99 -29.01
C LEU A 13 11.46 17.64 -28.88
N ARG A 14 12.58 17.43 -29.58
CA ARG A 14 13.39 16.19 -29.51
C ARG A 14 14.16 16.02 -28.20
N LEU A 15 14.52 17.11 -27.51
CA LEU A 15 15.19 17.06 -26.19
C LEU A 15 14.23 16.81 -25.02
N CYS A 16 12.97 17.25 -25.12
CA CYS A 16 11.95 17.03 -24.10
C CYS A 16 11.42 15.59 -24.05
N VAL A 17 11.30 14.92 -25.20
CA VAL A 17 10.75 13.55 -25.24
C VAL A 17 11.58 12.53 -24.43
N PRO A 18 12.92 12.46 -24.53
CA PRO A 18 13.70 11.49 -23.76
C PRO A 18 13.79 11.83 -22.27
N THR A 19 13.77 13.12 -21.91
CA THR A 19 13.80 13.58 -20.52
C THR A 19 12.46 13.33 -19.82
N VAL A 20 11.34 13.55 -20.51
CA VAL A 20 9.99 13.21 -20.01
C VAL A 20 9.83 11.69 -19.89
N ALA A 21 10.31 10.91 -20.88
CA ALA A 21 10.26 9.45 -20.80
C ALA A 21 11.09 8.88 -19.63
N HIS A 22 12.28 9.43 -19.37
CA HIS A 22 13.08 9.06 -18.20
C HIS A 22 12.43 9.43 -16.87
N ALA A 23 11.82 10.61 -16.79
CA ALA A 23 11.09 11.04 -15.60
C ALA A 23 9.88 10.12 -15.32
N ILE A 24 9.14 9.71 -16.36
CA ILE A 24 8.03 8.76 -16.22
C ILE A 24 8.54 7.39 -15.73
N LEU A 25 9.64 6.89 -16.30
CA LEU A 25 10.23 5.60 -15.89
C LEU A 25 10.68 5.61 -14.42
N LEU A 26 11.30 6.70 -13.96
CA LEU A 26 11.72 6.87 -12.56
C LEU A 26 10.53 6.89 -11.59
N VAL A 27 9.39 7.48 -12.00
CA VAL A 27 8.17 7.51 -11.19
C VAL A 27 7.48 6.15 -11.12
N THR A 28 7.55 5.34 -12.19
CA THR A 28 6.90 4.01 -12.22
C THR A 28 7.73 2.89 -11.57
N CYS A 29 9.04 3.10 -11.38
CA CYS A 29 9.97 2.07 -10.86
C CYS A 29 10.27 2.21 -9.35
N LEU A 30 9.49 2.99 -8.61
CA LEU A 30 9.46 2.92 -7.15
C LEU A 30 8.28 2.04 -6.73
N PRO A 31 8.40 0.69 -6.69
CA PRO A 31 7.71 -0.06 -5.67
C PRO A 31 8.45 0.23 -4.36
N GLY A 32 8.35 1.49 -3.92
CA GLY A 32 8.60 1.82 -2.54
C GLY A 32 7.41 1.22 -1.82
N ASP A 33 7.60 0.02 -1.30
CA ASP A 33 6.81 -0.56 -0.23
C ASP A 33 6.94 0.37 0.99
N ALA A 34 6.31 1.55 0.88
CA ALA A 34 6.06 2.43 1.99
C ALA A 34 4.92 1.80 2.80
N PHE A 35 5.17 0.61 3.36
CA PHE A 35 4.32 -0.03 4.34
C PHE A 35 4.51 0.69 5.68
N ALA A 36 3.99 1.92 5.73
CA ALA A 36 3.65 2.60 6.97
C ALA A 36 2.13 2.59 7.19
N ALA A 37 1.44 1.58 6.67
CA ALA A 37 0.05 1.27 6.99
C ALA A 37 0.00 -0.14 7.60
N SER A 38 0.11 -0.24 8.93
CA SER A 38 0.28 -1.48 9.68
C SER A 38 -0.99 -2.35 9.79
N CYS A 39 -1.71 -2.55 8.68
CA CYS A 39 -3.03 -3.17 8.61
C CYS A 39 -4.14 -2.29 9.24
N LEU A 40 -4.99 -1.71 8.39
CA LEU A 40 -6.14 -0.93 8.84
C LEU A 40 -7.41 -1.79 8.85
N PRO A 41 -8.14 -1.84 9.98
CA PRO A 41 -9.40 -2.58 10.02
C PRO A 41 -10.47 -1.86 9.19
N PRO A 42 -11.33 -2.60 8.46
CA PRO A 42 -12.47 -2.00 7.78
C PRO A 42 -13.48 -1.43 8.79
N PRO A 43 -14.20 -0.35 8.46
CA PRO A 43 -15.21 0.23 9.32
C PRO A 43 -16.38 -0.74 9.51
N ARG A 44 -16.99 -0.74 10.70
CA ARG A 44 -18.15 -1.58 10.97
C ARG A 44 -19.37 -1.06 10.21
N PRO A 45 -20.12 -1.92 9.49
CA PRO A 45 -21.39 -1.53 8.90
C PRO A 45 -22.38 -1.04 9.95
N PHE A 46 -23.21 -0.06 9.59
CA PHE A 46 -24.24 0.49 10.45
C PHE A 46 -25.60 -0.18 10.19
N VAL A 47 -26.37 -0.39 11.25
CA VAL A 47 -27.77 -0.82 11.17
C VAL A 47 -28.61 0.14 12.00
N PRO A 48 -29.60 0.84 11.41
CA PRO A 48 -30.52 1.69 12.16
C PRO A 48 -31.28 0.90 13.23
N SER A 49 -31.56 1.54 14.38
CA SER A 49 -32.40 0.92 15.42
C SER A 49 -33.88 0.87 15.03
N ASP A 50 -34.31 1.76 14.13
CA ASP A 50 -35.65 1.73 13.56
C ASP A 50 -35.77 0.63 12.50
N SER A 51 -36.74 -0.27 12.69
CA SER A 51 -36.95 -1.41 11.80
C SER A 51 -37.54 -1.02 10.46
N GLU A 52 -38.26 0.09 10.36
CA GLU A 52 -38.79 0.59 9.09
C GLU A 52 -37.62 1.11 8.23
N ALA A 53 -36.79 2.01 8.79
CA ALA A 53 -35.56 2.45 8.14
C ALA A 53 -34.63 1.29 7.74
N ALA A 54 -34.50 0.25 8.58
CA ALA A 54 -33.69 -0.92 8.22
C ALA A 54 -34.25 -1.71 7.02
N ARG A 55 -35.58 -1.74 6.84
CA ARG A 55 -36.22 -2.38 5.67
C ARG A 55 -36.09 -1.50 4.43
N ASP A 56 -36.31 -0.20 4.57
CA ASP A 56 -36.25 0.77 3.46
C ASP A 56 -34.87 0.82 2.81
N TYR A 57 -33.81 0.63 3.61
CA TYR A 57 -32.42 0.62 3.15
C TYR A 57 -31.77 -0.76 3.16
N ALA A 58 -32.55 -1.85 3.16
CA ALA A 58 -32.05 -3.21 3.33
C ALA A 58 -30.96 -3.60 2.30
N ASP A 59 -31.10 -3.16 1.05
CA ASP A 59 -30.14 -3.48 -0.01
C ASP A 59 -28.80 -2.73 0.18
N LEU A 60 -28.86 -1.46 0.61
CA LEU A 60 -27.67 -0.67 0.93
C LEU A 60 -26.94 -1.29 2.14
N ILE A 61 -27.67 -1.59 3.21
CA ILE A 61 -27.11 -2.21 4.41
C ILE A 61 -26.47 -3.56 4.02
N ARG A 62 -27.15 -4.39 3.23
CA ARG A 62 -26.59 -5.67 2.77
C ARG A 62 -25.28 -5.48 2.02
N SER A 63 -25.23 -4.53 1.08
CA SER A 63 -24.02 -4.19 0.35
C SER A 63 -22.88 -3.80 1.30
N ASP A 64 -23.13 -2.95 2.30
CA ASP A 64 -22.11 -2.54 3.28
C ASP A 64 -21.55 -3.73 4.07
N PHE A 65 -22.39 -4.70 4.44
CA PHE A 65 -21.95 -5.93 5.08
C PHE A 65 -21.11 -6.80 4.14
N GLU A 66 -21.51 -6.95 2.87
CA GLU A 66 -20.75 -7.70 1.86
C GLU A 66 -19.36 -7.08 1.62
N LEU A 67 -19.30 -5.75 1.53
CA LEU A 67 -18.04 -5.00 1.43
C LEU A 67 -17.16 -5.24 2.66
N TYR A 68 -17.71 -5.13 3.87
CA TYR A 68 -16.98 -5.42 5.11
C TYR A 68 -16.43 -6.85 5.14
N ILE A 69 -17.23 -7.85 4.78
CA ILE A 69 -16.82 -9.27 4.77
C ILE A 69 -15.69 -9.50 3.77
N ARG A 70 -15.69 -8.82 2.62
CA ARG A 70 -14.59 -8.90 1.67
C ARG A 70 -13.32 -8.24 2.23
N ASP A 71 -13.47 -7.05 2.80
CA ASP A 71 -12.33 -6.21 3.19
C ASP A 71 -11.66 -6.73 4.48
N ILE A 72 -12.42 -7.35 5.39
CA ILE A 72 -11.87 -7.96 6.61
C ILE A 72 -10.93 -9.14 6.31
N GLN A 73 -11.13 -9.84 5.19
CA GLN A 73 -10.21 -10.91 4.76
C GLN A 73 -8.85 -10.34 4.34
N SER A 74 -8.85 -9.19 3.66
CA SER A 74 -7.60 -8.50 3.31
C SER A 74 -6.88 -7.99 4.55
N TYR A 75 -7.63 -7.48 5.53
CA TYR A 75 -7.08 -7.09 6.83
C TYR A 75 -6.43 -8.27 7.57
N PHE A 76 -7.08 -9.43 7.63
CA PHE A 76 -6.49 -10.62 8.28
C PHE A 76 -5.24 -11.12 7.58
N ARG A 77 -5.21 -11.11 6.24
CA ARG A 77 -4.01 -11.48 5.50
C ARG A 77 -2.83 -10.56 5.82
N CYS A 78 -3.07 -9.25 5.85
CA CYS A 78 -2.05 -8.29 6.27
C CYS A 78 -1.54 -8.59 7.69
N LEU A 79 -2.43 -8.82 8.66
CA LEU A 79 -2.02 -9.12 10.03
C LEU A 79 -1.16 -10.37 10.14
N GLU A 80 -1.46 -11.41 9.35
CA GLU A 80 -0.69 -12.65 9.39
C GLU A 80 0.67 -12.51 8.69
N GLU A 81 0.77 -11.68 7.65
CA GLU A 81 2.05 -11.31 7.03
C GLU A 81 2.94 -10.53 8.02
N GLU A 82 2.39 -9.52 8.70
CA GLU A 82 3.11 -8.76 9.72
C GLU A 82 3.53 -9.63 10.91
N ARG A 83 2.66 -10.55 11.32
CA ARG A 83 3.00 -11.54 12.34
C ARG A 83 4.18 -12.40 11.89
N ALA A 84 4.13 -12.98 10.70
CA ALA A 84 5.21 -13.83 10.18
C ALA A 84 6.54 -13.08 10.10
N ARG A 85 6.52 -11.83 9.60
CA ARG A 85 7.69 -10.93 9.60
C ARG A 85 8.25 -10.72 11.01
N ALA A 86 7.40 -10.33 11.96
CA ALA A 86 7.82 -10.04 13.34
C ALA A 86 8.38 -11.29 14.05
N PHE A 87 7.83 -12.47 13.75
CA PHE A 87 8.36 -13.73 14.28
C PHE A 87 9.78 -14.01 13.79
N GLU A 88 10.06 -13.75 12.51
CA GLU A 88 11.40 -13.95 11.96
C GLU A 88 12.40 -12.95 12.55
N GLU A 89 12.03 -11.67 12.65
CA GLU A 89 12.87 -10.66 13.30
C GLU A 89 13.18 -11.04 14.75
N ALA A 90 12.17 -11.46 15.52
CA ALA A 90 12.36 -11.92 16.90
C ALA A 90 13.28 -13.16 17.00
N ARG A 91 13.20 -14.07 16.03
CA ARG A 91 14.07 -15.25 15.95
C ARG A 91 15.53 -14.82 15.74
N GLU A 92 15.80 -13.94 14.79
CA GLU A 92 17.14 -13.43 14.50
C GLU A 92 17.71 -12.69 15.71
N VAL A 93 16.95 -11.76 16.30
CA VAL A 93 17.35 -11.00 17.49
C VAL A 93 17.67 -11.93 18.67
N SER A 94 16.88 -12.99 18.86
CA SER A 94 17.15 -13.97 19.92
C SER A 94 18.44 -14.75 19.69
N GLN A 95 18.75 -15.10 18.43
CA GLN A 95 20.01 -15.77 18.09
C GLN A 95 21.21 -14.86 18.27
N ASP A 96 21.08 -13.59 17.91
CA ASP A 96 22.11 -12.57 18.10
C ASP A 96 22.40 -12.37 19.59
N TYR A 97 21.35 -12.33 20.42
CA TYR A 97 21.50 -12.28 21.86
C TYR A 97 22.18 -13.53 22.42
N GLY A 98 21.81 -14.73 21.93
CA GLY A 98 22.49 -15.98 22.30
C GLY A 98 24.00 -15.95 22.03
N ARG A 99 24.40 -15.51 20.83
CA ARG A 99 25.83 -15.35 20.49
C ARG A 99 26.53 -14.31 21.35
N PHE A 100 25.83 -13.24 21.73
CA PHE A 100 26.36 -12.26 22.66
C PHE A 100 26.65 -12.88 24.03
N LEU A 101 25.73 -13.68 24.59
CA LEU A 101 25.94 -14.37 25.87
C LEU A 101 27.15 -15.31 25.83
N GLU A 102 27.30 -16.08 24.74
CA GLU A 102 28.46 -16.96 24.53
C GLU A 102 29.80 -16.18 24.57
N LEU A 103 29.84 -14.97 24.00
CA LEU A 103 31.02 -14.09 24.03
C LEU A 103 31.31 -13.55 25.43
N MET A 104 30.27 -13.35 26.24
CA MET A 104 30.40 -12.84 27.62
C MET A 104 30.73 -13.95 28.63
N GLY A 105 30.66 -15.22 28.22
CA GLY A 105 30.93 -16.37 29.08
C GLY A 105 29.81 -16.65 30.08
N GLU A 106 28.58 -16.24 29.77
CA GLU A 106 27.35 -16.55 30.52
C GLU A 106 26.69 -17.84 30.03
#